data_AF-A0A532TIT0-F1
#
_entry.id   AF-A0A532TIT0-F1
#
_cell.length_a   1.000
_cell.length_b   1.000
_cell.length_c   1.000
_cell.angle_alpha   90.00
_cell.angle_beta   90.00
_cell.angle_gamma   90.00
#
_symmetry.space_group_name_H-M   'P 1'
#
loop_
_entity.id
_entity.type
_entity.pdbx_description
1 polymer ?
#
loop_
_entity_poly.entity_id
_entity_poly.type
_entity_poly.pdbx_seq_one_letter_code
_entity_poly.pdbx_strand_id
1 'polypeptide(L)'
;MVKYYKHNKIIKLLVILGALAGFVYCLFQISRTTQINSWSEIFGFGRFIRNLLGTLIAAVILWTALKPDDPLPYHWLLLLPFSILLTIFSWIGAGILTIIGSVVALIDAI
;
A
#
# COMPACT_ATOMS: atom_id res chain seq x y z
N MET A 1 -14.69 -22.02 -9.77
CA MET A 1 -15.49 -21.84 -8.54
C MET A 1 -14.87 -20.70 -7.75
N VAL A 2 -15.63 -19.64 -7.47
CA VAL A 2 -15.14 -18.50 -6.68
C VAL A 2 -15.09 -18.95 -5.22
N LYS A 3 -13.88 -19.23 -4.69
CA LYS A 3 -13.69 -19.51 -3.25
C LYS A 3 -14.10 -18.25 -2.48
N TYR A 4 -15.22 -18.32 -1.77
CA TYR A 4 -15.65 -17.25 -0.87
C TYR A 4 -14.81 -17.32 0.42
N TYR A 5 -13.83 -16.43 0.54
CA TYR A 5 -13.07 -16.20 1.76
C TYR A 5 -14.00 -15.97 2.95
N LYS A 6 -13.87 -16.77 4.02
CA LYS A 6 -14.74 -16.71 5.20
C LYS A 6 -14.61 -15.36 5.91
N HIS A 7 -13.45 -14.72 5.80
CA HIS A 7 -13.16 -13.40 6.40
C HIS A 7 -12.85 -12.30 5.38
N ASN A 8 -13.34 -12.42 4.14
CA ASN A 8 -13.05 -11.47 3.04
C ASN A 8 -13.21 -9.99 3.43
N LYS A 9 -14.28 -9.68 4.18
CA LYS A 9 -14.61 -8.30 4.59
C LYS A 9 -13.57 -7.72 5.55
N ILE A 10 -13.11 -8.51 6.52
CA ILE A 10 -12.14 -8.07 7.53
C ILE A 10 -10.78 -7.85 6.86
N ILE A 11 -10.38 -8.80 6.02
CA ILE A 11 -9.11 -8.73 5.27
C ILE A 11 -9.08 -7.49 4.38
N LYS A 12 -10.14 -7.24 3.61
CA LYS A 12 -10.26 -6.02 2.80
C LYS A 12 -10.17 -4.76 3.63
N LEU A 13 -10.84 -4.72 4.78
CA LEU A 13 -10.82 -3.56 5.66
C LEU A 13 -9.39 -3.28 6.17
N LEU A 14 -8.64 -4.30 6.59
CA LEU A 14 -7.25 -4.15 7.01
C LEU A 14 -6.35 -3.63 5.88
N VAL A 15 -6.46 -4.20 4.68
CA VAL A 15 -5.65 -3.79 3.51
C VAL A 15 -5.98 -2.36 3.11
N ILE A 16 -7.27 -2.00 3.07
CA ILE A 16 -7.73 -0.64 2.74
C ILE A 16 -7.22 0.35 3.79
N LEU A 17 -7.34 0.06 5.09
CA LEU A 17 -6.86 0.95 6.15
C LEU A 17 -5.35 1.15 6.08
N GLY A 18 -4.58 0.08 5.88
CA GLY A 18 -3.13 0.16 5.76
C GLY A 18 -2.69 0.97 4.54
N ALA A 19 -3.30 0.71 3.38
CA ALA A 19 -2.98 1.42 2.15
C ALA A 19 -3.42 2.89 2.18
N LEU A 20 -4.59 3.18 2.77
CA LEU A 20 -5.07 4.54 2.97
C LEU A 20 -4.14 5.33 3.90
N ALA A 21 -3.71 4.74 5.02
CA ALA A 21 -2.76 5.35 5.94
C ALA A 21 -1.41 5.64 5.23
N GLY A 22 -0.92 4.68 4.44
CA GLY A 22 0.31 4.85 3.65
C GLY A 22 0.18 5.94 2.57
N PHE A 23 -0.98 6.03 1.92
CA PHE A 23 -1.29 7.03 0.90
C PHE A 23 -1.32 8.44 1.50
N VAL A 24 -2.07 8.64 2.59
CA VAL A 24 -2.17 9.93 3.29
C VAL A 24 -0.80 10.36 3.83
N TYR A 25 -0.03 9.43 4.40
CA TYR A 25 1.32 9.72 4.89
C TYR A 25 2.25 10.19 3.76
N CYS A 26 2.27 9.50 2.62
CA CYS A 26 3.09 9.90 1.48
C CYS A 26 2.68 11.27 0.93
N LEU A 27 1.38 11.54 0.78
CA LEU A 27 0.89 12.86 0.35
C LEU A 27 1.30 13.98 1.30
N PHE A 28 1.20 13.75 2.62
CA PHE A 28 1.60 14.71 3.62
C PHE A 28 3.11 14.97 3.63
N GLN A 29 3.92 13.94 3.35
CA GLN A 29 5.37 14.11 3.22
C GLN A 29 5.73 14.87 1.94
N ILE A 30 5.02 14.66 0.84
CA ILE A 30 5.19 15.40 -0.42
C ILE A 30 4.89 16.89 -0.21
N SER A 31 3.80 17.23 0.49
CA SER A 31 3.43 18.62 0.77
C SER A 31 4.38 19.35 1.73
N ARG A 32 5.14 18.61 2.55
CA ARG A 32 6.21 19.17 3.40
C ARG A 32 7.51 19.42 2.65
N THR A 33 7.77 18.69 1.56
CA THR A 33 8.99 18.87 0.75
C THR A 33 8.99 20.14 -0.10
N THR A 34 7.84 20.76 -0.36
CA THR A 34 7.75 21.98 -1.18
C THR A 34 8.17 23.27 -0.45
N GLN A 35 8.40 23.23 0.87
CA GLN A 35 8.76 24.41 1.69
C GLN A 35 10.26 24.62 1.91
N ILE A 36 11.14 23.78 1.35
CA ILE A 36 12.57 23.80 1.68
C ILE A 36 13.37 24.47 0.56
N ASN A 37 13.64 25.77 0.72
CA ASN A 37 14.54 26.54 -0.13
C ASN A 37 15.93 25.86 -0.25
N SER A 38 16.30 25.56 -1.50
CA SER A 38 17.63 25.75 -2.09
C SER A 38 18.88 25.01 -1.55
N TRP A 39 18.80 24.01 -0.66
CA TRP A 39 20.04 23.32 -0.19
C TRP A 39 20.00 21.79 -0.18
N SER A 40 18.90 21.14 -0.59
CA SER A 40 18.75 19.69 -0.47
C SER A 40 18.57 18.94 -1.80
N GLU A 41 18.88 19.54 -2.95
CA GLU A 41 18.56 19.00 -4.29
C GLU A 41 18.95 17.52 -4.52
N ILE A 42 19.94 16.99 -3.81
CA ILE A 42 20.31 15.56 -3.91
C ILE A 42 19.47 14.67 -2.97
N PHE A 43 19.23 15.09 -1.72
CA PHE A 43 18.48 14.28 -0.72
C PHE A 43 16.97 14.53 -0.73
N GLY A 44 16.54 15.75 -1.03
CA GLY A 44 15.14 16.17 -1.16
C GLY A 44 14.46 15.59 -2.39
N PHE A 45 15.18 15.50 -3.52
CA PHE A 45 14.66 14.89 -4.75
C PHE A 45 14.48 13.37 -4.58
N GLY A 46 15.44 12.69 -3.94
CA GLY A 46 15.31 11.27 -3.58
C GLY A 46 14.12 11.01 -2.64
N ARG A 47 13.89 11.89 -1.66
CA ARG A 47 12.74 11.78 -0.75
C ARG A 47 11.41 12.02 -1.48
N PHE A 48 11.35 12.97 -2.40
CA PHE A 48 10.17 13.23 -3.22
C PHE A 48 9.83 12.02 -4.10
N ILE A 49 10.82 11.47 -4.84
CA ILE A 49 10.63 10.28 -5.68
C ILE A 49 10.19 9.08 -4.82
N ARG A 50 10.82 8.87 -3.66
CA ARG A 50 10.44 7.77 -2.75
C ARG A 50 8.98 7.86 -2.31
N ASN A 51 8.55 9.05 -1.89
CA ASN A 51 7.18 9.27 -1.45
C ASN A 51 6.18 9.18 -2.63
N LEU A 52 6.57 9.64 -3.83
CA LEU A 52 5.75 9.51 -5.04
C LEU A 52 5.53 8.04 -5.40
N LEU A 53 6.59 7.23 -5.39
CA LEU A 53 6.50 5.77 -5.59
C LEU A 53 5.64 5.11 -4.52
N GLY A 54 5.83 5.47 -3.23
CA GLY A 54 4.98 4.98 -2.14
C GLY A 54 3.51 5.31 -2.33
N THR A 55 3.20 6.50 -2.86
CA THR A 55 1.83 6.94 -3.18
C THR A 55 1.24 6.09 -4.32
N LEU A 56 2.01 5.84 -5.38
CA LEU A 56 1.58 4.98 -6.50
C LEU A 56 1.31 3.55 -6.04
N ILE A 57 2.20 2.98 -5.23
CA ILE A 57 2.03 1.64 -4.65
C ILE A 57 0.78 1.58 -3.79
N ALA A 58 0.56 2.57 -2.91
CA ALA A 58 -0.64 2.65 -2.09
C ALA A 58 -1.93 2.77 -2.92
N ALA A 59 -1.90 3.55 -4.01
CA ALA A 59 -3.03 3.70 -4.92
C ALA A 59 -3.36 2.38 -5.64
N VAL A 60 -2.34 1.63 -6.08
CA VAL A 60 -2.51 0.29 -6.66
C VAL A 60 -3.12 -0.67 -5.63
N ILE A 61 -2.63 -0.69 -4.39
CA ILE A 61 -3.20 -1.53 -3.31
C ILE A 61 -4.67 -1.15 -3.01
N LEU A 62 -4.99 0.14 -2.99
CA LEU A 62 -6.39 0.59 -2.80
C LEU A 62 -7.27 0.17 -3.97
N TRP A 63 -6.78 0.28 -5.21
CA TRP A 63 -7.51 -0.14 -6.39
C TRP A 63 -7.81 -1.65 -6.35
N THR A 64 -6.82 -2.47 -6.02
CA THR A 64 -6.99 -3.93 -5.91
C THR A 64 -7.94 -4.29 -4.76
N ALA A 65 -7.91 -3.55 -3.66
CA ALA A 65 -8.82 -3.82 -2.54
C ALA A 65 -10.27 -3.36 -2.79
N LEU A 66 -10.49 -2.32 -3.62
CA LEU A 66 -11.80 -1.72 -3.90
C LEU A 66 -12.55 -2.34 -5.10
N LYS A 67 -11.88 -3.03 -6.03
CA LYS A 67 -12.51 -3.76 -7.15
C LYS A 67 -12.46 -5.28 -6.95
N PRO A 68 -13.42 -5.87 -6.23
CA PRO A 68 -13.43 -7.30 -5.93
C PRO A 68 -14.09 -8.18 -7.01
N ASP A 69 -14.82 -7.60 -7.96
CA ASP A 69 -15.59 -8.34 -8.97
C ASP A 69 -14.81 -8.63 -10.25
N ASP A 70 -13.60 -8.10 -10.38
CA ASP A 70 -12.70 -8.36 -11.49
C ASP A 70 -11.47 -9.12 -10.96
N PRO A 71 -11.46 -10.46 -11.06
CA PRO A 71 -10.43 -11.27 -10.43
C PRO A 71 -9.16 -11.08 -11.22
N LEU A 72 -8.20 -10.33 -10.68
CA LEU A 72 -6.81 -10.66 -10.93
C LEU A 72 -6.53 -11.92 -10.10
N PRO A 73 -6.39 -13.11 -10.72
CA PRO A 73 -6.24 -14.37 -9.99
C PRO A 73 -4.95 -14.44 -9.15
N TYR A 74 -4.08 -13.44 -9.26
CA TYR A 74 -2.84 -13.23 -8.49
C TYR A 74 -2.97 -12.20 -7.34
N HIS A 75 -4.18 -11.73 -6.99
CA HIS A 75 -4.40 -10.53 -6.15
C HIS A 75 -3.70 -10.55 -4.77
N TRP A 76 -3.76 -11.66 -4.04
CA TRP A 76 -3.17 -11.74 -2.71
C TRP A 76 -1.65 -11.98 -2.73
N LEU A 77 -1.18 -12.77 -3.70
CA LEU A 77 0.23 -13.03 -3.89
C LEU A 77 0.98 -11.78 -4.40
N LEU A 78 0.31 -10.90 -5.17
CA LEU A 78 0.84 -9.59 -5.57
C LEU A 78 0.69 -8.52 -4.47
N LEU A 79 -0.32 -8.61 -3.62
CA LEU A 79 -0.47 -7.71 -2.47
C LEU A 79 0.72 -7.80 -1.51
N LEU A 80 1.29 -8.99 -1.33
CA LEU A 80 2.42 -9.22 -0.41
C LEU A 80 3.70 -8.43 -0.82
N PRO A 81 4.23 -8.54 -2.07
CA PRO A 81 5.34 -7.71 -2.51
C PRO A 81 4.96 -6.22 -2.54
N PHE A 82 3.74 -5.85 -2.92
CA PHE A 82 3.32 -4.45 -2.85
C PHE A 82 3.29 -3.90 -1.41
N SER A 83 2.92 -4.72 -0.43
CA SER A 83 2.92 -4.34 0.99
C SER A 83 4.35 -4.20 1.53
N ILE A 84 5.27 -5.06 1.10
CA ILE A 84 6.70 -4.92 1.40
C ILE A 84 7.26 -3.64 0.78
N LEU A 85 6.94 -3.37 -0.49
CA LEU A 85 7.32 -2.13 -1.16
C LEU A 85 6.71 -0.91 -0.45
N LEU A 86 5.44 -0.96 -0.02
CA LEU A 86 4.81 0.09 0.77
C LEU A 86 5.58 0.36 2.08
N THR A 87 6.08 -0.69 2.72
CA THR A 87 6.89 -0.58 3.95
C THR A 87 8.20 0.17 3.70
N ILE A 88 8.86 -0.09 2.56
CA ILE A 88 10.14 0.54 2.17
C ILE A 88 9.94 2.00 1.74
N PHE A 89 8.90 2.26 0.95
CA PHE A 89 8.70 3.56 0.30
C PHE A 89 7.83 4.55 1.08
N SER A 90 6.96 4.07 1.98
CA SER A 90 6.03 4.91 2.76
C SER A 90 6.35 4.90 4.25
N TRP A 91 5.65 4.07 5.02
CA TRP A 91 5.69 4.03 6.48
C TRP A 91 5.56 2.59 6.96
N ILE A 92 6.40 2.24 7.94
CA ILE A 92 6.44 0.90 8.53
C ILE A 92 5.06 0.49 9.05
N GLY A 93 4.32 1.40 9.70
CA GLY A 93 3.00 1.12 10.24
C GLY A 93 1.95 0.78 9.17
N ALA A 94 1.94 1.53 8.06
CA ALA A 94 1.05 1.27 6.93
C ALA A 94 1.38 -0.08 6.26
N GLY A 95 2.68 -0.34 6.08
CA GLY A 95 3.19 -1.58 5.51
C GLY A 95 2.81 -2.83 6.30
N ILE A 96 3.00 -2.82 7.62
CA ILE A 96 2.66 -3.96 8.50
C ILE A 96 1.17 -4.30 8.43
N LEU A 97 0.28 -3.31 8.46
CA LEU A 97 -1.16 -3.50 8.34
C LEU A 97 -1.54 -4.16 7.01
N THR A 98 -0.94 -3.70 5.90
CA THR A 98 -1.14 -4.32 4.58
C THR A 98 -0.54 -5.71 4.48
N ILE A 99 0.61 -5.96 5.12
CA ILE A 99 1.26 -7.29 5.17
C ILE A 99 0.35 -8.28 5.90
N ILE A 100 -0.14 -7.93 7.10
CA ILE A 100 -1.03 -8.81 7.88
C ILE A 100 -2.29 -9.14 7.06
N GLY A 101 -2.90 -8.13 6.43
CA GLY A 101 -4.03 -8.33 5.54
C GLY A 101 -3.69 -9.29 4.39
N SER A 102 -2.55 -9.09 3.71
CA SER A 102 -2.13 -9.93 2.59
C SER A 102 -1.81 -11.38 3.00
N VAL A 103 -1.20 -11.61 4.17
CA VAL A 103 -0.85 -12.95 4.68
C VAL A 103 -2.10 -13.73 5.07
N VAL A 104 -3.02 -13.10 5.80
CA VAL A 104 -4.29 -13.74 6.20
C VAL A 104 -5.08 -14.15 4.96
N ALA A 105 -5.06 -13.32 3.93
CA ALA A 105 -5.72 -13.63 2.68
C ALA A 105 -5.04 -14.75 1.88
N LEU A 106 -3.72 -14.86 1.95
CA LEU A 106 -2.98 -15.95 1.34
C LEU A 106 -3.34 -17.29 2.00
N ILE A 107 -3.44 -17.30 3.33
CA ILE A 107 -3.82 -18.49 4.13
C ILE A 107 -5.25 -18.92 3.80
N ASP A 108 -6.18 -17.97 3.68
CA ASP A 108 -7.59 -18.24 3.38
C ASP A 108 -7.80 -18.58 1.88
N ALA A 109 -6.77 -18.42 1.04
CA ALA A 109 -6.77 -18.76 -0.40
C ALA A 109 -6.33 -20.20 -0.69
N ILE A 110 -5.36 -20.70 0.09
CA ILE A 110 -4.85 -22.09 0.06
C ILE A 110 -5.99 -23.03 0.45
#